data_AF-A0A444DA60-F1
#
_entry.id   AF-A0A444DA60-F1
#
_cell.length_a   1.000
_cell.length_b   1.000
_cell.length_c   1.000
_cell.angle_alpha   90.00
_cell.angle_beta   90.00
_cell.angle_gamma   90.00
#
_symmetry.space_group_name_H-M   'P 1'
#
loop_
_entity.id
_entity.type
_entity.pdbx_description
1 polymer ?
#
loop_
_entity_poly.entity_id
_entity_poly.type
_entity_poly.pdbx_seq_one_letter_code
_entity_poly.pdbx_strand_id
1 'polypeptide(L)' 'MVSVLREKFAHMDLTFSIGGQISFDVFPRGWDKTYCLKYLGEFQEIHFFGDKTYKVVSKEFSS' A
#
# COMPACT_ATOMS: atom_id res chain seq x y z
N MET A 1 17.37 -5.13 -5.41
CA MET A 1 16.67 -4.71 -6.66
C MET A 1 15.66 -3.59 -6.39
N VAL A 2 14.57 -3.84 -5.64
CA VAL A 2 13.55 -2.80 -5.36
C VAL A 2 14.14 -1.54 -4.69
N SER A 3 15.12 -1.68 -3.78
CA SER A 3 15.83 -0.54 -3.16
C SER A 3 16.46 0.40 -4.20
N VAL A 4 17.14 -0.16 -5.20
CA VAL A 4 17.77 0.61 -6.29
C VAL A 4 16.72 1.36 -7.11
N LEU A 5 15.56 0.75 -7.37
CA LEU A 5 14.47 1.41 -8.08
C LEU A 5 13.86 2.55 -7.24
N ARG A 6 13.69 2.35 -5.93
CA ARG A 6 13.22 3.40 -5.02
C ARG A 6 14.15 4.61 -5.00
N GLU A 7 15.47 4.40 -4.97
CA GLU A 7 16.45 5.50 -5.00
C GLU A 7 16.43 6.23 -6.35
N LYS A 8 16.47 5.50 -7.47
CA LYS A 8 16.48 6.10 -8.82
C LYS A 8 15.23 6.91 -9.12
N PHE A 9 14.08 6.45 -8.65
CA PHE A 9 12.78 7.07 -8.89
C PHE A 9 12.23 7.77 -7.64
N ALA A 10 13.08 8.17 -6.69
CA ALA A 10 12.65 8.84 -5.45
C ALA A 10 11.91 10.16 -5.69
N HIS A 11 12.13 10.79 -6.84
CA HIS A 11 11.44 12.00 -7.28
C HIS A 11 10.04 11.72 -7.86
N MET A 12 9.70 10.46 -8.11
CA MET A 12 8.37 10.03 -8.53
C MET A 12 7.63 9.49 -7.31
N ASP A 13 6.36 9.85 -7.13
CA ASP A 13 5.58 9.41 -5.97
C ASP A 13 5.01 7.98 -6.15
N LEU A 14 5.93 7.01 -6.22
CA LEU A 14 5.65 5.60 -6.48
C LEU A 14 5.79 4.73 -5.22
N THR A 15 4.88 3.79 -5.09
CA THR A 15 4.94 2.67 -4.15
C THR A 15 5.41 1.42 -4.87
N PHE A 16 6.29 0.65 -4.22
CA PHE A 16 6.74 -0.65 -4.67
C PHE A 16 6.30 -1.70 -3.64
N SER A 17 5.62 -2.75 -4.08
CA SER A 17 5.12 -3.82 -3.19
C SER A 17 5.67 -5.17 -3.66
N ILE A 18 6.46 -5.84 -2.83
CA ILE A 18 6.97 -7.19 -3.15
C ILE A 18 5.86 -8.19 -2.82
N GLY A 19 5.48 -9.00 -3.80
CA GLY A 19 4.36 -9.93 -3.67
C GLY A 19 4.68 -11.29 -4.29
N GLY A 20 4.27 -12.37 -3.62
CA GLY A 20 4.59 -13.72 -4.08
C GLY A 20 6.09 -14.00 -4.03
N GLN A 21 6.56 -14.90 -4.90
CA GLN A 21 7.96 -15.37 -4.88
C GLN A 21 8.85 -14.70 -5.93
N ILE A 22 8.26 -14.16 -7.01
CA ILE A 22 9.02 -13.77 -8.21
C ILE A 22 8.69 -12.38 -8.76
N SER A 23 7.75 -11.66 -8.18
CA SER A 23 7.29 -10.36 -8.72
C SER A 23 7.15 -9.29 -7.65
N PHE A 24 6.99 -8.06 -8.12
CA PHE A 24 6.63 -6.91 -7.31
C PHE A 24 5.79 -5.96 -8.16
N ASP A 25 4.89 -5.23 -7.51
CA ASP A 25 4.04 -4.22 -8.13
C ASP A 25 4.69 -2.83 -8.00
N VAL A 26 4.45 -1.97 -8.98
CA VAL A 26 4.82 -0.54 -8.95
C VAL A 26 3.59 0.28 -9.31
N PHE A 27 3.19 1.19 -8.43
CA PHE A 27 1.97 1.97 -8.60
C PHE A 27 2.10 3.34 -7.92
N PRO A 28 1.34 4.37 -8.35
CA PRO A 28 1.30 5.66 -7.65
C PRO A 28 0.91 5.50 -6.18
N ARG A 29 1.39 6.39 -5.31
CA ARG A 29 0.99 6.37 -3.89
C ARG A 29 -0.54 6.44 -3.76
N GLY A 30 -1.10 5.59 -2.88
CA GLY A 30 -2.54 5.51 -2.62
C GLY A 30 -3.34 4.64 -3.61
N TRP A 31 -2.67 4.00 -4.58
CA TRP A 31 -3.30 3.02 -5.48
C TRP A 31 -3.27 1.57 -4.93
N ASP A 32 -3.12 1.41 -3.61
CA ASP A 32 -3.36 0.11 -2.97
C ASP A 32 -4.87 -0.18 -2.88
N LYS A 33 -5.27 -1.26 -2.18
CA LYS A 33 -6.67 -1.69 -2.13
C LYS A 33 -7.61 -0.61 -1.58
N THR A 34 -7.12 0.34 -0.78
CA THR A 34 -7.96 1.45 -0.28
C THR A 34 -8.44 2.37 -1.41
N TYR A 35 -7.80 2.34 -2.59
CA TYR A 35 -8.21 3.13 -3.74
C TYR A 35 -9.65 2.86 -4.17
N CYS A 36 -10.15 1.63 -3.98
CA CYS A 36 -11.53 1.32 -4.33
C CYS A 36 -12.56 2.03 -3.44
N LEU A 37 -12.18 2.42 -2.21
CA LEU A 37 -13.09 3.01 -1.23
C LEU A 37 -13.67 4.35 -1.69
N LYS A 38 -12.94 5.11 -2.54
CA LYS A 38 -13.44 6.39 -3.07
C LYS A 38 -14.64 6.26 -4.02
N TYR A 39 -14.90 5.05 -4.52
CA TYR A 39 -16.04 4.74 -5.38
C TYR A 39 -17.23 4.21 -4.60
N LEU A 40 -17.08 4.00 -3.30
CA LEU A 40 -18.18 3.63 -2.41
C LEU A 40 -18.93 4.91 -2.00
N GLY A 41 -20.26 4.79 -1.85
CA GLY A 41 -21.07 5.83 -1.24
C GLY A 41 -20.90 5.88 0.28
N GLU A 42 -21.82 6.57 0.95
CA GLU A 42 -21.85 6.61 2.42
C GLU A 42 -22.39 5.30 2.99
N PHE A 43 -21.54 4.57 3.71
CA PHE A 43 -21.91 3.37 4.45
C PHE A 43 -21.52 3.55 5.92
N GLN A 44 -22.40 3.14 6.84
CA GLN A 44 -22.09 3.15 8.27
C GLN A 44 -20.98 2.15 8.62
N GLU A 45 -20.89 1.04 7.88
CA GLU A 45 -19.93 -0.03 8.12
C GLU A 45 -19.51 -0.68 6.80
N ILE A 46 -18.21 -0.98 6.66
CA ILE A 46 -17.64 -1.67 5.50
C ILE A 46 -16.88 -2.89 6.01
N HIS A 47 -17.39 -4.08 5.67
CA HIS A 47 -16.75 -5.36 6.02
C HIS A 47 -15.77 -5.77 4.92
N PHE A 48 -14.47 -5.78 5.24
CA PHE A 48 -13.42 -6.27 4.34
C PHE A 48 -12.91 -7.63 4.82
N PHE A 49 -12.95 -8.63 3.95
CA PHE A 49 -12.39 -9.95 4.19
C PHE A 49 -11.15 -10.15 3.31
N GLY A 50 -10.01 -10.44 3.94
CA GLY A 50 -8.74 -10.68 3.23
C GLY A 50 -7.78 -11.53 4.05
N ASP A 51 -6.95 -12.31 3.36
CA ASP A 51 -6.00 -13.26 3.93
C ASP A 51 -4.62 -12.62 4.24
N LYS A 52 -4.20 -11.65 3.43
CA LYS A 52 -2.90 -10.98 3.57
C LYS A 52 -3.00 -9.67 4.36
N THR A 53 -3.13 -9.80 5.68
CA THR A 53 -3.11 -8.67 6.63
C THR A 53 -1.71 -8.52 7.22
N TYR A 54 -0.90 -7.64 6.64
CA TYR A 54 0.39 -7.29 7.23
C TYR A 54 0.17 -6.47 8.50
N LYS A 55 0.83 -6.81 9.61
CA LYS A 55 0.79 -6.00 10.84
C LYS A 55 1.37 -4.62 10.52
N VAL A 56 0.54 -3.59 10.65
CA VAL A 56 1.04 -2.22 10.73
C VAL A 56 1.69 -2.08 12.10
N VAL A 57 3.01 -1.98 12.15
CA VAL A 57 3.69 -1.58 13.40
C VAL A 57 3.37 -0.10 13.60
N SER A 58 2.42 0.20 14.47
CA SER A 58 2.22 1.55 14.97
C SER A 58 3.51 1.97 15.65
N LYS A 59 4.29 2.86 15.03
CA LYS A 59 5.28 3.63 15.78
C LYS A 59 4.47 4.53 16.71
N GLU A 60 4.51 4.24 18.01
CA GLU A 60 4.14 5.22 19.01
C GLU A 60 4.95 6.49 18.71
N PHE A 61 4.24 7.56 18.34
CA PHE A 61 4.82 8.89 18.41
C PHE A 61 5.01 9.17 19.90
N SER A 62 6.24 9.05 20.41
CA SER A 62 6.55 9.69 21.69
C SER A 62 6.50 11.19 21.46
N SER A 63 5.54 11.85 22.11
CA SER A 63 5.57 13.29 22.41
C SER A 63 6.82 13.66 23.19
#